data_AF-A0A7C1DEY9-F1
#
_entry.id   AF-A0A7C1DEY9-F1
#
_cell.length_a   1.000
_cell.length_b   1.000
_cell.length_c   1.000
_cell.angle_alpha   90.00
_cell.angle_beta   90.00
_cell.angle_gamma   90.00
#
_symmetry.space_group_name_H-M   'P 1'
#
loop_
_entity.id
_entity.type
_entity.pdbx_description
1 polymer ?
#
loop_
_entity_poly.entity_id
_entity_poly.type
_entity_poly.pdbx_seq_one_letter_code
_entity_poly.pdbx_strand_id
1 'polypeptide(L)'
;MADTLAVKGEAINKVFEGVEQSIQDAMLTSIEFYGKEKSDSGNKIEDVVKVNKLRTSYNALVTFLITERLNKLNKNQKLFLTTGALADYVEIDGKRIELLDSALYSGLLENFDKKEQTVFSEAVFSTLDKMKALAEGRLELIDTSGKKKRSKTDGVDPKKKKAELEWKRNDAVKAGANLTRTLSPCFEKIAALDPAKLKSIKLNYDALVKYFNILQKGAKLNPEEKKLKDAFGPKIDPIAKMTLDFLKVYGEMFQRSTEGIVSLKEKFDEIKEKDEELVKVGLVAAAEENSKVDSFKSEHVDIIKRDISIINSFIVSAAEKHSNRVPFSGARIMLNSQIPDISKAMEHYVATPGKVVESLKKALSIHTNAFPLDDDGNYIIPPILIEPIRNYVDFLEDRFIMGVLSGEPGKKGANISFTPVDFQVMRAIGMYLAKDPIYDYRGEINEGTFMGDYTGKIEKKAQVKWTGEEKKMNMVMSAELVDAASRDDAVNNYMDFVYNVMNGLGPPPKMSKRRINILLRYATIVSVENNVKILLQYVAQSEPTEVRDTILKYTNRSYDTAKEMVRKIVKEDAMVQRVLGSNPDHIIARIFV
;
A
#
# COMPACT_ATOMS: atom_id res chain seq x y z
N MET A 1 -10.63 34.03 47.72
CA MET A 1 -10.56 32.58 47.96
C MET A 1 -11.51 31.96 46.94
N ALA A 2 -10.98 31.19 45.99
CA ALA A 2 -11.80 30.54 44.98
C ALA A 2 -12.42 29.30 45.63
N ASP A 3 -13.75 29.26 45.72
CA ASP A 3 -14.47 28.07 46.15
C ASP A 3 -14.08 26.91 45.23
N THR A 4 -13.51 25.87 45.83
CA THR A 4 -13.12 24.66 45.11
C THR A 4 -14.42 23.97 44.71
N LEU A 5 -14.72 23.94 43.40
CA LEU A 5 -15.87 23.21 42.85
C LEU A 5 -15.84 21.78 43.41
N ALA A 6 -16.86 21.40 44.18
CA ALA A 6 -16.94 20.05 44.73
C ALA A 6 -17.35 19.09 43.61
N VAL A 7 -16.40 18.28 43.13
CA VAL A 7 -16.60 17.35 42.01
C VAL A 7 -16.82 15.93 42.51
N LYS A 8 -17.85 15.26 41.97
CA LYS A 8 -18.07 13.82 42.18
C LYS A 8 -18.16 13.07 40.85
N GLY A 9 -17.49 11.92 40.77
CA GLY A 9 -17.45 11.03 39.60
C GLY A 9 -16.17 10.19 39.60
N GLU A 10 -16.29 8.86 39.58
CA GLU A 10 -15.12 7.97 39.72
C GLU A 10 -14.18 8.07 38.51
N ALA A 11 -14.73 8.09 37.30
CA ALA A 11 -13.97 8.10 36.07
C ALA A 11 -13.17 9.40 35.88
N ILE A 12 -13.80 10.58 36.08
CA ILE A 12 -13.12 11.87 35.92
C ILE A 12 -11.99 12.05 36.94
N ASN A 13 -12.19 11.61 38.18
CA ASN A 13 -11.16 11.67 39.23
C ASN A 13 -9.96 10.80 38.86
N LYS A 14 -10.18 9.64 38.23
CA LYS A 14 -9.08 8.80 37.72
C LYS A 14 -8.38 9.45 36.52
N VAL A 15 -9.07 10.19 35.65
CA VAL A 15 -8.40 10.93 34.56
C VAL A 15 -7.54 12.08 35.11
N PHE A 16 -8.03 12.78 36.15
CA PHE A 16 -7.33 13.91 36.78
C PHE A 16 -6.22 13.52 37.75
N GLU A 17 -6.03 12.23 38.02
CA GLU A 17 -4.98 11.76 38.91
C GLU A 17 -3.58 12.24 38.47
N GLY A 18 -2.95 13.07 39.30
CA GLY A 18 -1.64 13.66 39.03
C GLY A 18 -1.63 14.78 37.99
N VAL A 19 -2.79 15.35 37.66
CA VAL A 19 -2.95 16.55 36.81
C VAL A 19 -2.93 17.81 37.67
N GLU A 20 -2.33 18.90 37.18
CA GLU A 20 -2.35 20.19 37.90
C GLU A 20 -3.77 20.73 38.09
N GLN A 21 -4.03 21.32 39.26
CA GLN A 21 -5.34 21.85 39.62
C GLN A 21 -5.87 22.88 38.62
N SER A 22 -5.00 23.75 38.09
CA SER A 22 -5.36 24.76 37.08
C SER A 22 -5.96 24.14 35.80
N ILE A 23 -5.45 22.99 35.37
CA ILE A 23 -5.92 22.28 34.18
C ILE A 23 -7.23 21.53 34.49
N GLN A 24 -7.33 20.95 35.70
CA GLN A 24 -8.57 20.34 36.17
C GLN A 24 -9.70 21.37 36.21
N ASP A 25 -9.47 22.53 36.84
CA ASP A 25 -10.43 23.61 36.96
C ASP A 25 -10.87 24.14 35.59
N ALA A 26 -9.92 24.32 34.67
CA ALA A 26 -10.21 24.75 33.31
C ALA A 26 -11.04 23.72 32.52
N MET A 27 -10.85 22.42 32.77
CA MET A 27 -11.66 21.37 32.17
C MET A 27 -13.07 21.35 32.76
N LEU A 28 -13.20 21.38 34.09
CA LEU A 28 -14.47 21.38 34.81
C LEU A 28 -15.31 22.61 34.44
N THR A 29 -14.71 23.79 34.37
CA THR A 29 -15.38 25.02 33.92
C THR A 29 -15.91 24.90 32.48
N SER A 30 -15.22 24.15 31.62
CA SER A 30 -15.66 23.89 30.24
C SER A 30 -16.80 22.87 30.18
N ILE A 31 -16.77 21.84 31.03
CA ILE A 31 -17.85 20.86 31.18
C ILE A 31 -19.11 21.51 31.74
N GLU A 32 -18.97 22.30 32.80
CA GLU A 32 -20.08 23.04 33.41
C GLU A 32 -20.72 23.98 32.38
N PHE A 33 -19.91 24.71 31.61
CA PHE A 33 -20.39 25.57 30.52
C PHE A 33 -21.10 24.78 29.41
N TYR A 34 -20.61 23.58 29.07
CA TYR A 34 -21.28 22.69 28.13
C TYR A 34 -22.64 22.23 28.65
N GLY A 35 -22.72 21.83 29.93
CA GLY A 35 -23.92 21.34 30.60
C GLY A 35 -24.96 22.42 30.96
N LYS A 36 -24.70 23.71 30.68
CA LYS A 36 -25.72 24.77 30.74
C LYS A 36 -26.74 24.53 29.62
N GLU A 37 -28.03 24.65 29.96
CA GLU A 37 -29.15 24.37 29.05
C GLU A 37 -28.98 25.10 27.71
N LYS A 38 -29.49 24.49 26.63
CA LYS A 38 -29.58 25.18 25.34
C LYS A 38 -30.48 26.39 25.54
N SER A 39 -30.06 27.57 25.08
CA SER A 39 -31.02 28.64 24.93
C SER A 39 -32.11 28.17 23.95
N ASP A 40 -33.38 28.50 24.22
CA ASP A 40 -34.53 28.15 23.38
C ASP A 40 -34.41 28.66 21.92
N SER A 41 -33.39 29.47 21.63
CA SER A 41 -33.14 30.09 20.35
C SER A 41 -32.45 29.19 19.30
N GLY A 42 -32.06 27.96 19.63
CA GLY A 42 -31.50 27.01 18.63
C GLY A 42 -30.28 27.54 17.88
N ASN A 43 -29.53 28.46 18.51
CA ASN A 43 -28.55 29.28 17.81
C ASN A 43 -27.25 28.50 17.61
N LYS A 44 -26.93 28.14 16.35
CA LYS A 44 -25.74 27.36 15.97
C LYS A 44 -24.41 27.95 16.48
N ILE A 45 -24.39 29.24 16.81
CA ILE A 45 -23.22 29.97 17.32
C ILE A 45 -22.87 29.55 18.76
N GLU A 46 -23.87 29.30 19.62
CA GLU A 46 -23.61 28.88 21.01
C GLU A 46 -22.97 27.49 21.09
N ASP A 47 -23.38 26.57 20.21
CA ASP A 47 -22.79 25.24 20.11
C ASP A 47 -21.30 25.31 19.67
N VAL A 48 -20.95 26.20 18.74
CA VAL A 48 -19.55 26.41 18.31
C VAL A 48 -18.69 26.96 19.44
N VAL A 49 -19.20 27.90 20.24
CA VAL A 49 -18.48 28.44 21.40
C VAL A 49 -18.28 27.35 22.46
N LYS A 50 -19.31 26.55 22.76
CA LYS A 50 -19.22 25.40 23.67
C LYS A 50 -18.17 24.38 23.19
N VAL A 51 -18.18 24.02 21.91
CA VAL A 51 -17.19 23.14 21.27
C VAL A 51 -15.78 23.68 21.44
N ASN A 52 -15.56 24.94 21.10
CA ASN A 52 -14.23 25.54 21.10
C ASN A 52 -13.65 25.61 22.53
N LYS A 53 -14.50 25.91 23.52
CA LYS A 53 -14.09 25.95 24.92
C LYS A 53 -13.68 24.55 25.43
N LEU A 54 -14.50 23.53 25.14
CA LEU A 54 -14.18 22.13 25.41
C LEU A 54 -12.89 21.67 24.71
N ARG A 55 -12.71 22.04 23.44
CA ARG A 55 -11.52 21.72 22.65
C ARG A 55 -10.25 22.34 23.22
N THR A 56 -10.31 23.59 23.68
CA THR A 56 -9.16 24.26 24.31
C THR A 56 -8.75 23.57 25.60
N SER A 57 -9.71 23.24 26.48
CA SER A 57 -9.43 22.48 27.70
C SER A 57 -8.92 21.08 27.40
N TYR A 58 -9.45 20.41 26.38
CA TYR A 58 -8.95 19.12 25.89
C TYR A 58 -7.49 19.21 25.48
N ASN A 59 -7.13 20.19 24.65
CA ASN A 59 -5.76 20.36 24.17
C ASN A 59 -4.79 20.63 25.33
N ALA A 60 -5.20 21.41 26.34
CA ALA A 60 -4.40 21.65 27.53
C ALA A 60 -4.15 20.35 28.33
N LEU A 61 -5.21 19.57 28.57
CA LEU A 61 -5.10 18.29 29.28
C LEU A 61 -4.24 17.28 28.51
N VAL A 62 -4.42 17.13 27.20
CA VAL A 62 -3.58 16.25 26.37
C VAL A 62 -2.13 16.68 26.40
N THR A 63 -1.85 17.97 26.26
CA THR A 63 -0.47 18.51 26.30
C THR A 63 0.19 18.21 27.63
N PHE A 64 -0.53 18.37 28.74
CA PHE A 64 -0.03 18.03 30.07
C PHE A 64 0.23 16.52 30.22
N LEU A 65 -0.74 15.68 29.83
CA LEU A 65 -0.61 14.24 29.95
C LEU A 65 0.60 13.71 29.17
N ILE A 66 0.94 14.34 28.05
CA ILE A 66 2.05 13.95 27.19
C ILE A 66 3.39 14.48 27.70
N THR A 67 3.40 15.68 28.25
CA THR A 67 4.63 16.29 28.76
C THR A 67 5.04 15.66 30.09
N GLU A 68 4.10 15.51 31.01
CA GLU A 68 4.38 15.22 32.42
C GLU A 68 4.02 13.78 32.83
N ARG A 69 3.10 13.12 32.10
CA ARG A 69 2.48 11.85 32.54
C ARG A 69 2.62 10.69 31.57
N LEU A 70 3.24 10.86 30.39
CA LEU A 70 3.18 9.88 29.30
C LEU A 70 3.65 8.47 29.70
N ASN A 71 4.70 8.38 30.53
CA ASN A 71 5.24 7.12 31.06
C ASN A 71 4.46 6.55 32.27
N LYS A 72 3.51 7.31 32.82
CA LYS A 72 2.78 7.02 34.06
C LYS A 72 1.25 7.07 33.86
N LEU A 73 0.80 6.94 32.62
CA LEU A 73 -0.63 6.99 32.29
C LEU A 73 -1.37 5.80 32.90
N ASN A 74 -2.43 6.08 33.67
CA ASN A 74 -3.36 5.05 34.11
C ASN A 74 -4.33 4.65 32.97
N LYS A 75 -5.16 3.64 33.20
CA LYS A 75 -6.06 3.08 32.17
C LYS A 75 -7.06 4.11 31.63
N ASN A 76 -7.59 4.99 32.48
CA ASN A 76 -8.56 6.02 32.07
C ASN A 76 -7.88 7.16 31.30
N GLN A 77 -6.66 7.55 31.69
CA GLN A 77 -5.85 8.51 30.93
C GLN A 77 -5.50 7.98 29.54
N LYS A 78 -5.17 6.68 29.43
CA LYS A 78 -4.94 6.00 28.15
C LYS A 78 -6.19 5.99 27.27
N LEU A 79 -7.34 5.65 27.85
CA LEU A 79 -8.63 5.67 27.16
C LEU A 79 -8.95 7.08 26.65
N PHE A 80 -8.81 8.09 27.51
CA PHE A 80 -9.05 9.49 27.18
C PHE A 80 -8.18 9.97 26.02
N LEU A 81 -6.86 9.71 26.05
CA LEU A 81 -5.97 10.09 24.95
C LEU A 81 -6.33 9.43 23.61
N THR A 82 -6.85 8.21 23.67
CA THR A 82 -7.16 7.41 22.48
C THR A 82 -8.52 7.76 21.87
N THR A 83 -9.51 8.04 22.72
CA THR A 83 -10.92 8.11 22.30
C THR A 83 -11.56 9.47 22.57
N GLY A 84 -10.97 10.28 23.45
CA GLY A 84 -11.57 11.49 23.98
C GLY A 84 -12.66 11.25 25.02
N ALA A 85 -12.86 10.01 25.49
CA ALA A 85 -13.81 9.69 26.55
C ALA A 85 -13.26 10.13 27.91
N LEU A 86 -13.80 11.22 28.45
CA LEU A 86 -13.33 11.82 29.70
C LEU A 86 -13.91 11.14 30.94
N ALA A 87 -15.23 10.95 30.97
CA ALA A 87 -15.96 10.25 32.02
C ALA A 87 -17.34 9.84 31.49
N ASP A 88 -18.07 9.06 32.27
CA ASP A 88 -19.49 8.81 32.08
C ASP A 88 -20.33 10.00 32.57
N TYR A 89 -20.17 10.42 33.83
CA TYR A 89 -20.81 11.63 34.34
C TYR A 89 -19.88 12.42 35.26
N VAL A 90 -20.24 13.69 35.47
CA VAL A 90 -19.59 14.59 36.43
C VAL A 90 -20.66 15.30 37.24
N GLU A 91 -20.50 15.36 38.55
CA GLU A 91 -21.31 16.19 39.44
C GLU A 91 -20.54 17.46 39.78
N ILE A 92 -21.08 18.62 39.46
CA ILE A 92 -20.50 19.94 39.73
C ILE A 92 -21.56 20.77 40.46
N ASP A 93 -21.27 21.24 41.67
CA ASP A 93 -22.19 22.05 42.50
C ASP A 93 -23.59 21.42 42.65
N GLY A 94 -23.64 20.09 42.83
CA GLY A 94 -24.88 19.33 42.96
C GLY A 94 -25.66 19.11 41.66
N LYS A 95 -25.15 19.61 40.53
CA LYS A 95 -25.69 19.33 39.19
C LYS A 95 -24.94 18.16 38.55
N ARG A 96 -25.66 17.09 38.23
CA ARG A 96 -25.14 15.97 37.44
C ARG A 96 -25.17 16.31 35.95
N ILE A 97 -24.00 16.26 35.32
CA ILE A 97 -23.81 16.44 33.89
C ILE A 97 -23.38 15.09 33.32
N GLU A 98 -24.22 14.51 32.47
CA GLU A 98 -23.91 13.28 31.75
C GLU A 98 -23.03 13.61 30.54
N LEU A 99 -21.88 12.93 30.44
CA LEU A 99 -20.95 13.05 29.32
C LEU A 99 -21.11 11.85 28.41
N LEU A 100 -20.97 10.64 28.95
CA LEU A 100 -21.14 9.37 28.26
C LEU A 100 -22.06 8.42 29.02
N ASP A 101 -22.78 7.59 28.30
CA ASP A 101 -23.51 6.47 28.89
C ASP A 101 -22.52 5.56 29.64
N SER A 102 -22.86 5.18 30.87
CA SER A 102 -21.96 4.41 31.73
C SER A 102 -21.61 3.03 31.16
N ALA A 103 -22.53 2.40 30.42
CA ALA A 103 -22.26 1.12 29.76
C ALA A 103 -21.33 1.32 28.56
N LEU A 104 -21.51 2.40 27.79
CA LEU A 104 -20.58 2.78 26.72
C LEU A 104 -19.17 3.06 27.26
N TYR A 105 -19.04 3.89 28.32
CA TYR A 105 -17.73 4.19 28.91
C TYR A 105 -17.03 2.93 29.40
N SER A 106 -17.75 2.05 30.08
CA SER A 106 -17.23 0.78 30.57
C SER A 106 -16.80 -0.13 29.42
N GLY A 107 -17.62 -0.23 28.37
CA GLY A 107 -17.31 -1.01 27.17
C GLY A 107 -16.10 -0.47 26.40
N LEU A 108 -15.92 0.85 26.34
CA LEU A 108 -14.72 1.49 25.80
C LEU A 108 -13.50 1.10 26.63
N LEU A 109 -13.56 1.25 27.95
CA LEU A 109 -12.47 0.91 28.87
C LEU A 109 -12.07 -0.56 28.79
N GLU A 110 -13.02 -1.45 28.51
CA GLU A 110 -12.76 -2.87 28.37
C GLU A 110 -12.11 -3.24 27.02
N ASN A 111 -12.45 -2.54 25.93
CA ASN A 111 -12.14 -2.99 24.57
C ASN A 111 -11.16 -2.10 23.79
N PHE A 112 -10.78 -0.91 24.27
CA PHE A 112 -9.98 0.03 23.48
C PHE A 112 -8.57 -0.46 23.14
N ASP A 113 -7.98 -1.31 23.98
CA ASP A 113 -6.64 -1.89 23.82
C ASP A 113 -6.66 -3.32 23.26
N LYS A 114 -7.85 -3.91 23.05
CA LYS A 114 -8.00 -5.24 22.46
C LYS A 114 -7.76 -5.17 20.95
N LYS A 115 -6.71 -5.87 20.50
CA LYS A 115 -6.46 -6.17 19.08
C LYS A 115 -6.58 -7.66 18.87
N GLU A 116 -7.24 -8.06 17.79
CA GLU A 116 -7.14 -9.44 17.33
C GLU A 116 -5.74 -9.69 16.76
N GLN A 117 -5.16 -10.86 17.05
CA GLN A 117 -3.93 -11.31 16.39
C GLN A 117 -4.23 -11.59 14.92
N THR A 118 -3.80 -10.66 14.07
CA THR A 118 -4.00 -10.71 12.62
C THR A 118 -2.87 -9.99 11.92
N VAL A 119 -2.61 -10.31 10.65
CA VAL A 119 -1.64 -9.59 9.81
C VAL A 119 -1.97 -8.09 9.68
N PHE A 120 -3.25 -7.72 9.83
CA PHE A 120 -3.68 -6.32 9.76
C PHE A 120 -3.47 -5.56 11.09
N SER A 121 -3.25 -6.26 12.20
CA SER A 121 -3.13 -5.64 13.52
C SER A 121 -1.94 -4.69 13.63
N GLU A 122 -0.91 -4.90 12.81
CA GLU A 122 0.26 -4.03 12.71
C GLU A 122 0.01 -2.78 11.87
N ALA A 123 -1.02 -2.77 11.01
CA ALA A 123 -1.40 -1.60 10.23
C ALA A 123 -2.36 -0.68 10.99
N VAL A 124 -3.10 -1.17 11.99
CA VAL A 124 -4.11 -0.38 12.72
C VAL A 124 -3.56 0.12 14.05
N PHE A 125 -3.46 1.44 14.20
CA PHE A 125 -2.89 2.09 15.37
C PHE A 125 -3.94 2.89 16.14
N SER A 126 -4.03 2.64 17.46
CA SER A 126 -4.62 3.61 18.38
C SER A 126 -3.70 4.84 18.50
N THR A 127 -4.19 5.94 19.07
CA THR A 127 -3.35 7.13 19.31
C THR A 127 -2.08 6.81 20.10
N LEU A 128 -2.17 5.92 21.10
CA LEU A 128 -1.00 5.49 21.88
C LEU A 128 -0.05 4.60 21.08
N ASP A 129 -0.57 3.68 20.26
CA ASP A 129 0.28 2.85 19.41
C ASP A 129 0.99 3.68 18.35
N LYS A 130 0.31 4.71 17.82
CA LYS A 130 0.91 5.69 16.92
C LYS A 130 2.06 6.43 17.59
N MET A 131 1.88 6.91 18.83
CA MET A 131 2.95 7.57 19.60
C MET A 131 4.17 6.65 19.77
N LYS A 132 3.95 5.36 20.06
CA LYS A 132 5.02 4.37 20.12
C LYS A 132 5.69 4.20 18.76
N ALA A 133 4.92 4.02 17.69
CA ALA A 133 5.46 3.84 16.34
C ALA A 133 6.24 5.07 15.84
N LEU A 134 5.84 6.30 16.22
CA LEU A 134 6.60 7.53 15.98
C LEU A 134 7.91 7.54 16.78
N ALA A 135 7.88 7.17 18.06
CA ALA A 135 9.07 7.09 18.91
C ALA A 135 10.07 6.02 18.43
N GLU A 136 9.55 4.92 17.89
CA GLU A 136 10.32 3.82 17.30
C GLU A 136 10.85 4.14 15.88
N GLY A 137 10.45 5.28 15.29
CA GLY A 137 10.81 5.66 13.93
C GLY A 137 10.11 4.83 12.83
N ARG A 138 9.13 4.00 13.18
CA ARG A 138 8.30 3.23 12.24
C ARG A 138 7.28 4.11 11.50
N LEU A 139 6.91 5.24 12.10
CA LEU A 139 6.12 6.28 11.47
C LEU A 139 6.90 7.58 11.43
N GLU A 140 6.83 8.27 10.29
CA GLU A 140 7.30 9.65 10.19
C GLU A 140 6.17 10.64 10.52
N LEU A 141 6.52 11.88 10.88
CA LEU A 141 5.54 12.96 11.02
C LEU A 141 4.90 13.26 9.65
N ILE A 142 3.60 13.59 9.68
CA ILE A 142 2.83 14.03 8.52
C ILE A 142 3.46 15.31 7.96
N ASP A 143 3.77 15.33 6.67
CA ASP A 143 4.30 16.53 6.01
C ASP A 143 3.15 17.48 5.61
N THR A 144 3.04 18.61 6.30
CA THR A 144 2.04 19.63 5.99
C THR A 144 2.54 20.67 4.98
N SER A 145 3.76 20.55 4.47
CA SER A 145 4.39 21.51 3.56
C SER A 145 3.98 21.34 2.09
N GLY A 146 3.28 20.25 1.76
CA GLY A 146 2.80 19.95 0.40
C GLY A 146 3.91 19.52 -0.58
N LYS A 147 5.14 19.33 -0.11
CA LYS A 147 6.22 18.75 -0.92
C LYS A 147 6.11 17.24 -0.86
N LYS A 148 5.79 16.59 -1.99
CA LYS A 148 5.87 15.12 -2.11
C LYS A 148 7.25 14.66 -1.64
N LYS A 149 7.32 13.95 -0.51
CA LYS A 149 8.50 13.16 -0.17
C LYS A 149 8.75 12.18 -1.32
N ARG A 150 10.03 12.00 -1.67
CA ARG A 150 10.42 10.89 -2.56
C ARG A 150 9.93 9.61 -1.89
N SER A 151 9.10 8.83 -2.58
CA SER A 151 8.72 7.51 -2.11
C SER A 151 10.00 6.73 -1.81
N LYS A 152 10.23 6.33 -0.57
CA LYS A 152 11.15 5.22 -0.31
C LYS A 152 10.55 4.04 -1.07
N THR A 153 11.24 3.60 -2.10
CA THR A 153 10.88 2.46 -2.94
C THR A 153 10.78 1.19 -2.10
N ASP A 154 9.69 0.46 -2.33
CA ASP A 154 9.45 -0.98 -2.15
C ASP A 154 9.76 -1.62 -0.78
N GLY A 155 8.76 -1.60 0.10
CA GLY A 155 7.78 -2.69 0.23
C GLY A 155 8.23 -4.12 0.61
N VAL A 156 9.52 -4.40 0.79
CA VAL A 156 9.97 -5.73 1.23
C VAL A 156 10.45 -5.64 2.67
N ASP A 157 9.83 -6.45 3.55
CA ASP A 157 10.26 -6.65 4.94
C ASP A 157 11.78 -6.90 4.97
N PRO A 158 12.57 -6.06 5.67
CA PRO A 158 14.01 -6.22 5.78
C PRO A 158 14.45 -7.61 6.25
N LYS A 159 13.63 -8.30 7.06
CA LYS A 159 13.91 -9.67 7.53
C LYS A 159 13.77 -10.69 6.41
N LYS A 160 12.69 -10.62 5.62
CA LYS A 160 12.48 -11.50 4.46
C LYS A 160 13.55 -11.26 3.41
N LYS A 161 13.85 -9.98 3.13
CA LYS A 161 14.92 -9.61 2.20
C LYS A 161 16.28 -10.13 2.66
N LYS A 162 16.57 -10.06 3.97
CA LYS A 162 17.80 -10.64 4.54
C LYS A 162 17.84 -12.15 4.33
N ALA A 163 16.76 -12.88 4.67
CA ALA A 163 16.70 -14.33 4.52
C ALA A 163 16.83 -14.78 3.05
N GLU A 164 16.19 -14.06 2.12
CA GLU A 164 16.30 -14.31 0.68
C GLU A 164 17.73 -14.09 0.18
N LEU A 165 18.36 -12.98 0.57
CA LEU A 165 19.74 -12.68 0.21
C LEU A 165 20.72 -13.70 0.81
N GLU A 166 20.52 -14.14 2.06
CA GLU A 166 21.31 -15.20 2.69
C GLU A 166 21.18 -16.53 1.93
N TRP A 167 19.95 -16.88 1.51
CA TRP A 167 19.71 -18.08 0.71
C TRP A 167 20.42 -18.02 -0.65
N LYS A 168 20.24 -16.93 -1.41
CA LYS A 168 20.89 -16.74 -2.72
C LYS A 168 22.41 -16.77 -2.60
N ARG A 169 22.96 -16.10 -1.59
CA ARG A 169 24.40 -16.10 -1.30
C ARG A 169 24.91 -17.51 -1.00
N ASN A 170 24.19 -18.28 -0.20
CA ASN A 170 24.55 -19.66 0.12
C ASN A 170 24.44 -20.60 -1.09
N ASP A 171 23.49 -20.36 -2.00
CA ASP A 171 23.37 -21.11 -3.26
C ASP A 171 24.54 -20.83 -4.20
N ALA A 172 24.93 -19.56 -4.36
CA ALA A 172 26.11 -19.16 -5.13
C ALA A 172 27.41 -19.79 -4.56
N VAL A 173 27.55 -19.86 -3.22
CA VAL A 173 28.67 -20.55 -2.56
C VAL A 173 28.69 -22.05 -2.90
N LYS A 174 27.54 -22.73 -2.87
CA LYS A 174 27.44 -24.16 -3.24
C LYS A 174 27.80 -24.39 -4.71
N ALA A 175 27.30 -23.53 -5.60
CA ALA A 175 27.62 -23.59 -7.02
C ALA A 175 29.12 -23.38 -7.27
N GLY A 176 29.73 -22.38 -6.62
CA GLY A 176 31.18 -22.13 -6.66
C GLY A 176 32.00 -23.32 -6.16
N ALA A 177 31.64 -23.92 -5.03
CA ALA A 177 32.32 -25.10 -4.49
C ALA A 177 32.26 -26.31 -5.45
N ASN A 178 31.13 -26.51 -6.13
CA ASN A 178 30.99 -27.55 -7.16
C ASN A 178 31.88 -27.28 -8.38
N LEU A 179 31.99 -26.03 -8.82
CA LEU A 179 32.89 -25.62 -9.90
C LEU A 179 34.35 -25.87 -9.52
N THR A 180 34.77 -25.47 -8.31
CA THR A 180 36.14 -25.71 -7.82
C THR A 180 36.49 -27.19 -7.80
N ARG A 181 35.56 -28.05 -7.33
CA ARG A 181 35.74 -29.51 -7.32
C ARG A 181 35.87 -30.09 -8.74
N THR A 182 35.15 -29.53 -9.70
CA THR A 182 35.18 -29.98 -11.10
C THR A 182 36.46 -29.50 -11.82
N LEU A 183 36.98 -28.33 -11.45
CA LEU A 183 38.19 -27.75 -12.02
C LEU A 183 39.49 -28.35 -11.47
N SER A 184 39.50 -28.80 -10.21
CA SER A 184 40.69 -29.35 -9.54
C SER A 184 41.39 -30.45 -10.36
N PRO A 185 40.69 -31.47 -10.90
CA PRO A 185 41.32 -32.48 -11.76
C PRO A 185 41.92 -31.94 -13.06
N CYS A 186 41.35 -30.86 -13.62
CA CYS A 186 41.90 -30.21 -14.82
C CYS A 186 43.21 -29.48 -14.49
N PHE A 187 43.24 -28.72 -13.39
CA PHE A 187 44.44 -28.02 -12.94
C PHE A 187 45.54 -28.98 -12.47
N GLU A 188 45.20 -30.10 -11.85
CA GLU A 188 46.16 -31.15 -11.50
C GLU A 188 46.82 -31.76 -12.74
N LYS A 189 46.05 -32.02 -13.81
CA LYS A 189 46.60 -32.51 -15.08
C LYS A 189 47.46 -31.47 -15.81
N ILE A 190 47.11 -30.21 -15.70
CA ILE A 190 47.93 -29.10 -16.21
C ILE A 190 49.22 -29.00 -15.38
N ALA A 191 49.15 -29.09 -14.06
CA ALA A 191 50.33 -29.06 -13.18
C ALA A 191 51.25 -30.27 -13.38
N ALA A 192 50.69 -31.43 -13.75
CA ALA A 192 51.44 -32.65 -14.08
C ALA A 192 52.03 -32.66 -15.50
N LEU A 193 51.98 -31.54 -16.24
CA LEU A 193 52.66 -31.40 -17.53
C LEU A 193 54.18 -31.51 -17.34
N ASP A 194 54.73 -32.66 -17.73
CA ASP A 194 56.16 -32.92 -17.71
C ASP A 194 56.91 -31.96 -18.69
N PRO A 195 57.88 -31.17 -18.20
CA PRO A 195 58.73 -30.31 -19.03
C PRO A 195 59.43 -31.06 -20.17
N ALA A 196 59.74 -32.35 -19.99
CA ALA A 196 60.35 -33.17 -21.04
C ALA A 196 59.38 -33.43 -22.20
N LYS A 197 58.08 -33.60 -21.93
CA LYS A 197 57.04 -33.75 -22.97
C LYS A 197 56.86 -32.47 -23.76
N LEU A 198 56.80 -31.32 -23.07
CA LEU A 198 56.74 -30.00 -23.72
C LEU A 198 57.95 -29.75 -24.63
N LYS A 199 59.15 -30.12 -24.15
CA LYS A 199 60.37 -30.06 -24.97
C LYS A 199 60.32 -31.00 -26.16
N SER A 200 59.80 -32.22 -25.99
CA SER A 200 59.63 -33.19 -27.08
C SER A 200 58.69 -32.69 -28.18
N ILE A 201 57.60 -32.01 -27.83
CA ILE A 201 56.67 -31.42 -28.81
C ILE A 201 57.32 -30.29 -29.58
N LYS A 202 58.08 -29.43 -28.89
CA LYS A 202 58.86 -28.37 -29.53
C LYS A 202 59.83 -28.96 -30.56
N LEU A 203 60.56 -30.02 -30.18
CA LEU A 203 61.47 -30.74 -31.08
C LEU A 203 60.74 -31.39 -32.26
N ASN A 204 59.56 -31.98 -32.03
CA ASN A 204 58.73 -32.55 -33.07
C ASN A 204 58.26 -31.48 -34.06
N TYR A 205 57.79 -30.33 -33.56
CA TYR A 205 57.42 -29.19 -34.40
C TYR A 205 58.61 -28.64 -35.18
N ASP A 206 59.76 -28.48 -34.55
CA ASP A 206 60.98 -28.02 -35.22
C ASP A 206 61.45 -29.03 -36.29
N ALA A 207 61.23 -30.33 -36.09
CA ALA A 207 61.48 -31.36 -37.10
C ALA A 207 60.52 -31.26 -38.30
N LEU A 208 59.23 -30.98 -38.06
CA LEU A 208 58.25 -30.68 -39.12
C LEU A 208 58.69 -29.44 -39.91
N VAL A 209 59.05 -28.35 -39.23
CA VAL A 209 59.55 -27.11 -39.85
C VAL A 209 60.79 -27.38 -40.71
N LYS A 210 61.77 -28.13 -40.18
CA LYS A 210 62.98 -28.51 -40.93
C LYS A 210 62.63 -29.33 -42.18
N TYR A 211 61.73 -30.30 -42.07
CA TYR A 211 61.31 -31.10 -43.20
C TYR A 211 60.60 -30.27 -44.28
N PHE A 212 59.67 -29.40 -43.89
CA PHE A 212 58.99 -28.50 -44.84
C PHE A 212 59.94 -27.48 -45.47
N ASN A 213 60.92 -26.96 -44.73
CA ASN A 213 61.97 -26.08 -45.29
C ASN A 213 62.84 -26.80 -46.33
N ILE A 214 63.13 -28.09 -46.13
CA ILE A 214 63.82 -28.93 -47.12
C ILE A 214 62.92 -29.13 -48.35
N LEU A 215 61.63 -29.43 -48.16
CA LEU A 215 60.67 -29.57 -49.27
C LEU A 215 60.56 -28.29 -50.11
N GLN A 216 60.56 -27.12 -49.49
CA GLN A 216 60.49 -25.82 -50.17
C GLN A 216 61.66 -25.55 -51.12
N LYS A 217 62.85 -26.15 -50.88
CA LYS A 217 64.01 -26.00 -51.77
C LYS A 217 63.87 -26.77 -53.09
N GLY A 218 62.87 -27.64 -53.22
CA GLY A 218 62.53 -28.32 -54.47
C GLY A 218 63.70 -29.12 -55.06
N ALA A 219 64.09 -28.79 -56.30
CA ALA A 219 65.17 -29.48 -57.02
C ALA A 219 66.59 -29.05 -56.60
N LYS A 220 66.75 -27.98 -55.80
CA LYS A 220 68.05 -27.41 -55.39
C LYS A 220 68.58 -28.02 -54.08
N LEU A 221 68.41 -29.32 -53.89
CA LEU A 221 68.82 -30.02 -52.68
C LEU A 221 70.24 -30.54 -52.80
N ASN A 222 71.06 -30.29 -51.79
CA ASN A 222 72.37 -30.93 -51.71
C ASN A 222 72.24 -32.43 -51.31
N PRO A 223 73.28 -33.26 -51.50
CA PRO A 223 73.20 -34.69 -51.21
C PRO A 223 72.87 -35.04 -49.75
N GLU A 224 73.26 -34.19 -48.80
CA GLU A 224 72.96 -34.37 -47.37
C GLU A 224 71.49 -34.06 -47.03
N GLU A 225 70.94 -32.99 -47.61
CA GLU A 225 69.54 -32.61 -47.47
C GLU A 225 68.60 -33.63 -48.10
N LYS A 226 69.03 -34.25 -49.22
CA LYS A 226 68.28 -35.35 -49.85
C LYS A 226 68.24 -36.59 -48.95
N LYS A 227 69.38 -36.98 -48.35
CA LYS A 227 69.43 -38.05 -47.34
C LYS A 227 68.57 -37.74 -46.12
N LEU A 228 68.58 -36.50 -45.62
CA LEU A 228 67.76 -36.06 -44.50
C LEU A 228 66.26 -36.10 -44.84
N LYS A 229 65.86 -35.65 -46.03
CA LYS A 229 64.47 -35.73 -46.53
C LYS A 229 63.97 -37.18 -46.54
N ASP A 230 64.76 -38.10 -47.09
CA ASP A 230 64.39 -39.51 -47.19
C ASP A 230 64.35 -40.18 -45.80
N ALA A 231 65.22 -39.77 -44.87
CA ALA A 231 65.21 -40.24 -43.49
C ALA A 231 64.03 -39.71 -42.64
N PHE A 232 63.58 -38.48 -42.91
CA PHE A 232 62.42 -37.88 -42.23
C PHE A 232 61.09 -38.37 -42.80
N GLY A 233 60.97 -38.59 -44.12
CA GLY A 233 59.72 -38.90 -44.81
C GLY A 233 58.82 -39.92 -44.10
N PRO A 234 59.30 -41.11 -43.72
CA PRO A 234 58.49 -42.13 -43.03
C PRO A 234 58.09 -41.76 -41.60
N LYS A 235 58.75 -40.77 -40.98
CA LYS A 235 58.56 -40.38 -39.57
C LYS A 235 57.70 -39.13 -39.40
N ILE A 236 57.52 -38.34 -40.45
CA ILE A 236 56.84 -37.04 -40.39
C ILE A 236 55.36 -37.16 -40.04
N ASP A 237 54.65 -38.11 -40.64
CA ASP A 237 53.23 -38.37 -40.33
C ASP A 237 53.02 -38.78 -38.86
N PRO A 238 53.76 -39.76 -38.31
CA PRO A 238 53.72 -40.06 -36.88
C PRO A 238 54.05 -38.86 -35.98
N ILE A 239 55.05 -38.05 -36.33
CA ILE A 239 55.45 -36.85 -35.58
C ILE A 239 54.32 -35.80 -35.58
N ALA A 240 53.70 -35.56 -36.74
CA ALA A 240 52.58 -34.64 -36.88
C ALA A 240 51.36 -35.13 -36.07
N LYS A 241 51.04 -36.43 -36.13
CA LYS A 241 49.95 -37.03 -35.36
C LYS A 241 50.18 -36.92 -33.85
N MET A 242 51.38 -37.25 -33.36
CA MET A 242 51.73 -37.10 -31.94
C MET A 242 51.59 -35.65 -31.45
N THR A 243 51.99 -34.69 -32.29
CA THR A 243 51.88 -33.26 -31.97
C THR A 243 50.41 -32.84 -31.91
N LEU A 244 49.59 -33.29 -32.86
CA LEU A 244 48.16 -33.01 -32.92
C LEU A 244 47.40 -33.61 -31.73
N ASP A 245 47.64 -34.88 -31.41
CA ASP A 245 46.95 -35.58 -30.32
C ASP A 245 47.28 -34.95 -28.96
N PHE A 246 48.53 -34.52 -28.76
CA PHE A 246 48.91 -33.76 -27.57
C PHE A 246 48.16 -32.41 -27.49
N LEU A 247 48.12 -31.65 -28.58
CA LEU A 247 47.46 -30.34 -28.61
C LEU A 247 45.94 -30.46 -28.40
N LYS A 248 45.29 -31.51 -28.90
CA LYS A 248 43.86 -31.76 -28.66
C LYS A 248 43.56 -32.00 -27.17
N VAL A 249 44.30 -32.92 -26.54
CA VAL A 249 44.08 -33.31 -25.15
C VAL A 249 44.31 -32.14 -24.19
N TYR A 250 45.40 -31.39 -24.37
CA TYR A 250 45.69 -30.25 -23.49
C TYR A 250 44.92 -28.99 -23.88
N GLY A 251 44.65 -28.76 -25.16
CA GLY A 251 43.83 -27.64 -25.63
C GLY A 251 42.41 -27.68 -25.06
N GLU A 252 41.76 -28.84 -25.09
CA GLU A 252 40.45 -29.03 -24.46
C GLU A 252 40.49 -28.81 -22.93
N MET A 253 41.57 -29.25 -22.27
CA MET A 253 41.74 -29.03 -20.83
C MET A 253 41.95 -27.56 -20.47
N PHE A 254 42.77 -26.83 -21.22
CA PHE A 254 42.96 -25.39 -21.02
C PHE A 254 41.66 -24.62 -21.28
N GLN A 255 40.91 -24.97 -22.34
CA GLN A 255 39.63 -24.34 -22.63
C GLN A 255 38.61 -24.55 -21.51
N ARG A 256 38.42 -25.80 -21.05
CA ARG A 256 37.50 -26.10 -19.93
C ARG A 256 37.91 -25.41 -18.63
N SER A 257 39.23 -25.29 -18.40
CA SER A 257 39.75 -24.58 -17.22
C SER A 257 39.46 -23.09 -17.31
N THR A 258 39.63 -22.47 -18.48
CA THR A 258 39.30 -21.06 -18.71
C THR A 258 37.81 -20.80 -18.49
N GLU A 259 36.93 -21.60 -19.12
CA GLU A 259 35.48 -21.46 -18.97
C GLU A 259 35.05 -21.60 -17.51
N GLY A 260 35.54 -22.61 -16.80
CA GLY A 260 35.20 -22.79 -15.40
C GLY A 260 35.77 -21.71 -14.47
N ILE A 261 36.95 -21.13 -14.77
CA ILE A 261 37.49 -19.99 -14.01
C ILE A 261 36.66 -18.73 -14.24
N VAL A 262 36.16 -18.50 -15.47
CA VAL A 262 35.23 -17.40 -15.76
C VAL A 262 33.95 -17.57 -14.94
N SER A 263 33.33 -18.76 -14.96
CA SER A 263 32.13 -19.03 -14.15
C SER A 263 32.38 -18.95 -12.64
N LEU A 264 33.58 -19.36 -12.18
CA LEU A 264 33.96 -19.23 -10.77
C LEU A 264 34.09 -17.76 -10.36
N LYS A 265 34.64 -16.91 -11.25
CA LYS A 265 34.71 -15.47 -11.03
C LYS A 265 33.31 -14.85 -10.95
N GLU A 266 32.42 -15.19 -11.87
CA GLU A 266 31.02 -14.72 -11.84
C GLU A 266 30.35 -15.04 -10.50
N LYS A 267 30.58 -16.25 -9.96
CA LYS A 267 30.05 -16.64 -8.64
C LYS A 267 30.69 -15.87 -7.49
N PHE A 268 31.99 -15.55 -7.56
CA PHE A 268 32.62 -14.68 -6.55
C PHE A 268 32.07 -13.25 -6.57
N ASP A 269 31.85 -12.69 -7.76
CA ASP A 269 31.27 -11.36 -7.93
C ASP A 269 29.83 -11.32 -7.39
N GLU A 270 29.03 -12.36 -7.67
CA GLU A 270 27.67 -12.54 -7.13
C GLU A 270 27.68 -12.63 -5.59
N ILE A 271 28.57 -13.43 -5.00
CA ILE A 271 28.71 -13.53 -3.53
C ILE A 271 29.06 -12.16 -2.93
N LYS A 272 30.00 -11.44 -3.54
CA LYS A 272 30.45 -10.14 -3.04
C LYS A 272 29.33 -9.10 -3.08
N GLU A 273 28.59 -9.03 -4.17
CA GLU A 273 27.42 -8.15 -4.29
C GLU A 273 26.38 -8.46 -3.20
N LYS A 274 26.07 -9.75 -2.99
CA LYS A 274 25.11 -10.16 -1.97
C LYS A 274 25.60 -9.93 -0.54
N ASP A 275 26.90 -10.11 -0.26
CA ASP A 275 27.48 -9.77 1.04
C ASP A 275 27.41 -8.25 1.31
N GLU A 276 27.65 -7.40 0.32
CA GLU A 276 27.49 -5.94 0.44
C GLU A 276 26.02 -5.52 0.68
N GLU A 277 25.07 -6.19 0.01
CA GLU A 277 23.63 -5.98 0.24
C GLU A 277 23.19 -6.48 1.62
N LEU A 278 23.69 -7.63 2.07
CA LEU A 278 23.40 -8.20 3.38
C LEU A 278 23.86 -7.31 4.52
N VAL A 279 25.02 -6.65 4.38
CA VAL A 279 25.49 -5.65 5.36
C VAL A 279 24.51 -4.47 5.44
N LYS A 280 24.04 -3.95 4.29
CA LYS A 280 23.08 -2.84 4.26
C LYS A 280 21.73 -3.22 4.86
N VAL A 281 21.18 -4.38 4.50
CA VAL A 281 19.89 -4.86 5.01
C VAL A 281 20.00 -5.27 6.49
N GLY A 282 21.12 -5.87 6.90
CA GLY A 282 21.38 -6.26 8.28
C GLY A 282 21.43 -5.07 9.25
N LEU A 283 21.98 -3.93 8.81
CA LEU A 283 21.95 -2.69 9.58
C LEU A 283 20.53 -2.13 9.75
N VAL A 284 19.68 -2.26 8.74
CA VAL A 284 18.27 -1.83 8.78
C VAL A 284 17.43 -2.75 9.67
N ALA A 285 17.57 -4.07 9.52
CA ALA A 285 16.85 -5.05 10.33
C ALA A 285 17.24 -4.98 11.83
N ALA A 286 18.51 -4.73 12.14
CA ALA A 286 18.97 -4.54 13.51
C ALA A 286 18.48 -3.22 14.14
N ALA A 287 18.23 -2.18 13.33
CA ALA A 287 17.62 -0.94 13.79
C ALA A 287 16.12 -1.12 14.11
N GLU A 288 15.42 -2.01 13.39
CA GLU A 288 14.02 -2.37 13.68
C GLU A 288 13.86 -3.27 14.91
N GLU A 289 14.80 -4.18 15.19
CA GLU A 289 14.73 -5.07 16.37
C GLU A 289 15.09 -4.37 17.69
N ASN A 290 15.96 -3.35 17.65
CA ASN A 290 16.40 -2.63 18.84
C ASN A 290 15.55 -1.40 19.20
N SER A 291 14.45 -1.13 18.49
CA SER A 291 13.70 0.12 18.66
C SER A 291 12.55 0.06 19.66
N LYS A 292 12.10 -1.12 20.14
CA LYS A 292 10.91 -1.21 21.02
C LYS A 292 11.00 -0.25 22.20
N VAL A 293 10.14 0.76 22.20
CA VAL A 293 10.15 1.81 23.21
C VAL A 293 9.29 1.38 24.40
N ASP A 294 9.96 0.90 25.46
CA ASP A 294 9.29 0.59 26.73
C ASP A 294 8.94 1.85 27.54
N SER A 295 9.69 2.94 27.33
CA SER A 295 9.43 4.25 27.95
C SER A 295 9.86 5.42 27.06
N PHE A 296 9.11 6.50 27.10
CA PHE A 296 9.33 7.70 26.28
C PHE A 296 10.41 8.59 26.89
N LYS A 297 11.43 8.92 26.10
CA LYS A 297 12.47 9.92 26.41
C LYS A 297 12.02 11.31 25.96
N SER A 298 12.76 12.35 26.37
CA SER A 298 12.49 13.74 25.98
C SER A 298 12.37 13.93 24.47
N GLU A 299 13.27 13.34 23.70
CA GLU A 299 13.25 13.38 22.22
C GLU A 299 11.97 12.77 21.63
N HIS A 300 11.47 11.67 22.21
CA HIS A 300 10.21 11.05 21.79
C HIS A 300 9.03 11.97 22.10
N VAL A 301 9.02 12.57 23.29
CA VAL A 301 7.97 13.52 23.72
C VAL A 301 7.91 14.72 22.78
N ASP A 302 9.05 15.25 22.34
CA ASP A 302 9.10 16.37 21.41
C ASP A 302 8.51 16.04 20.03
N ILE A 303 8.80 14.84 19.50
CA ILE A 303 8.21 14.36 18.24
C ILE A 303 6.69 14.21 18.39
N ILE A 304 6.24 13.59 19.48
CA ILE A 304 4.80 13.39 19.77
C ILE A 304 4.07 14.73 19.93
N LYS A 305 4.70 15.73 20.56
CA LYS A 305 4.14 17.09 20.66
C LYS A 305 3.93 17.73 19.29
N ARG A 306 4.90 17.57 18.37
CA ARG A 306 4.77 18.08 16.99
C ARG A 306 3.65 17.38 16.23
N ASP A 307 3.58 16.05 16.33
CA ASP A 307 2.47 15.27 15.75
C ASP A 307 1.12 15.81 16.22
N ILE A 308 0.96 16.00 17.53
CA ILE A 308 -0.29 16.50 18.09
C ILE A 308 -0.59 17.91 17.66
N SER A 309 0.41 18.78 17.54
CA SER A 309 0.19 20.11 16.98
C SER A 309 -0.37 20.05 15.56
N ILE A 310 0.13 19.13 14.72
CA ILE A 310 -0.38 18.87 13.37
C ILE A 310 -1.83 18.37 13.43
N ILE A 311 -2.14 17.37 14.26
CA ILE A 311 -3.49 16.85 14.41
C ILE A 311 -4.45 17.96 14.90
N ASN A 312 -4.04 18.72 15.91
CA ASN A 312 -4.84 19.79 16.54
C ASN A 312 -5.18 20.92 15.59
N SER A 313 -4.34 21.17 14.58
CA SER A 313 -4.49 22.27 13.64
C SER A 313 -5.07 21.79 12.32
N PHE A 314 -4.30 21.02 11.57
CA PHE A 314 -4.61 20.62 10.20
C PHE A 314 -5.81 19.67 10.15
N ILE A 315 -5.77 18.57 10.91
CA ILE A 315 -6.81 17.53 10.85
C ILE A 315 -8.14 18.02 11.41
N VAL A 316 -8.11 18.72 12.55
CA VAL A 316 -9.35 19.30 13.12
C VAL A 316 -9.99 20.29 12.15
N SER A 317 -9.19 21.15 11.53
CA SER A 317 -9.69 22.11 10.52
C SER A 317 -10.26 21.41 9.29
N ALA A 318 -9.65 20.29 8.86
CA ALA A 318 -10.14 19.47 7.77
C ALA A 318 -11.47 18.79 8.13
N ALA A 319 -11.58 18.22 9.33
CA ALA A 319 -12.79 17.58 9.83
C ALA A 319 -13.99 18.56 9.92
N GLU A 320 -13.76 19.81 10.32
CA GLU A 320 -14.81 20.86 10.36
C GLU A 320 -15.30 21.29 8.97
N LYS A 321 -14.48 21.06 7.94
CA LYS A 321 -14.79 21.39 6.54
C LYS A 321 -15.24 20.18 5.73
N HIS A 322 -15.21 18.98 6.32
CA HIS A 322 -15.53 17.73 5.64
C HIS A 322 -16.98 17.71 5.15
N SER A 323 -17.23 17.05 4.02
CA SER A 323 -18.55 16.97 3.39
C SER A 323 -19.57 16.24 4.27
N ASN A 324 -19.13 15.19 4.97
CA ASN A 324 -19.92 14.46 5.97
C ASN A 324 -19.82 15.07 7.40
N ARG A 325 -19.50 16.36 7.56
CA ARG A 325 -19.37 16.93 8.92
C ARG A 325 -20.70 16.86 9.70
N VAL A 326 -20.59 16.51 10.97
CA VAL A 326 -21.67 16.60 11.97
C VAL A 326 -21.37 17.73 12.98
N PRO A 327 -22.37 18.23 13.73
CA PRO A 327 -22.09 19.11 14.87
C PRO A 327 -21.00 18.49 15.77
N PHE A 328 -20.09 19.32 16.28
CA PHE A 328 -18.99 18.87 17.16
C PHE A 328 -17.94 17.95 16.49
N SER A 329 -17.84 17.88 15.15
CA SER A 329 -16.84 17.00 14.49
C SER A 329 -15.39 17.24 14.95
N GLY A 330 -15.05 18.51 15.24
CA GLY A 330 -13.75 18.92 15.77
C GLY A 330 -13.65 18.99 17.31
N ALA A 331 -14.65 18.56 18.07
CA ALA A 331 -14.68 18.74 19.53
C ALA A 331 -13.71 17.84 20.30
N ARG A 332 -13.34 16.69 19.71
CA ARG A 332 -12.41 15.68 20.23
C ARG A 332 -12.80 14.98 21.54
N ILE A 333 -13.56 15.63 22.42
CA ILE A 333 -14.18 15.02 23.61
C ILE A 333 -15.43 14.27 23.20
N MET A 334 -15.47 12.96 23.46
CA MET A 334 -16.62 12.08 23.21
C MET A 334 -17.77 12.35 24.19
N LEU A 335 -18.97 12.58 23.65
CA LEU A 335 -20.20 12.94 24.35
C LEU A 335 -21.39 12.14 23.77
N ASN A 336 -22.37 11.80 24.61
CA ASN A 336 -23.61 11.13 24.22
C ASN A 336 -24.36 11.86 23.11
N SER A 337 -24.36 13.21 23.16
CA SER A 337 -25.06 14.05 22.18
C SER A 337 -24.57 13.88 20.74
N GLN A 338 -23.47 13.16 20.53
CA GLN A 338 -22.84 12.94 19.23
C GLN A 338 -23.14 11.55 18.66
N ILE A 339 -23.83 10.69 19.41
CA ILE A 339 -24.08 9.30 19.05
C ILE A 339 -25.59 9.10 18.85
N PRO A 340 -26.07 8.87 17.62
CA PRO A 340 -27.49 8.78 17.33
C PRO A 340 -28.23 7.65 18.06
N ASP A 341 -27.60 6.47 18.17
CA ASP A 341 -28.12 5.31 18.91
C ASP A 341 -27.09 4.86 19.94
N ILE A 342 -27.18 5.45 21.13
CA ILE A 342 -26.22 5.22 22.21
C ILE A 342 -26.18 3.76 22.66
N SER A 343 -27.32 3.06 22.60
CA SER A 343 -27.43 1.66 23.04
C SER A 343 -26.61 0.71 22.16
N LYS A 344 -26.39 1.08 20.89
CA LYS A 344 -25.59 0.32 19.91
C LYS A 344 -24.29 1.03 19.55
N ALA A 345 -23.89 2.04 20.32
CA ALA A 345 -22.71 2.86 20.08
C ALA A 345 -21.47 2.01 19.83
N MET A 346 -21.20 1.06 20.74
CA MET A 346 -20.05 0.17 20.60
C MET A 346 -20.15 -0.63 19.31
N GLU A 347 -21.24 -1.35 19.06
CA GLU A 347 -21.37 -2.24 17.91
C GLU A 347 -21.25 -1.52 16.56
N HIS A 348 -21.81 -0.31 16.46
CA HIS A 348 -22.03 0.32 15.16
C HIS A 348 -21.14 1.53 14.88
N TYR A 349 -20.84 2.36 15.89
CA TYR A 349 -20.32 3.72 15.67
C TYR A 349 -18.87 3.90 16.12
N VAL A 350 -18.40 3.12 17.09
CA VAL A 350 -17.05 3.27 17.67
C VAL A 350 -16.03 2.41 16.92
N ALA A 351 -15.07 3.07 16.27
CA ALA A 351 -13.92 2.45 15.62
C ALA A 351 -12.82 2.09 16.66
N THR A 352 -12.96 0.93 17.30
CA THR A 352 -11.86 0.31 18.07
C THR A 352 -10.89 -0.43 17.14
N PRO A 353 -9.60 -0.61 17.49
CA PRO A 353 -8.66 -1.37 16.66
C PRO A 353 -9.18 -2.74 16.20
N GLY A 354 -9.76 -3.54 17.10
CA GLY A 354 -10.34 -4.85 16.76
C GLY A 354 -11.46 -4.76 15.71
N LYS A 355 -12.40 -3.82 15.86
CA LYS A 355 -13.48 -3.61 14.88
C LYS A 355 -12.99 -3.17 13.52
N VAL A 356 -11.99 -2.29 13.49
CA VAL A 356 -11.40 -1.85 12.22
C VAL A 356 -10.77 -3.04 11.48
N VAL A 357 -10.08 -3.92 12.21
CA VAL A 357 -9.52 -5.17 11.67
C VAL A 357 -10.63 -6.09 11.14
N GLU A 358 -11.73 -6.25 11.86
CA GLU A 358 -12.90 -7.04 11.43
C GLU A 358 -13.53 -6.45 10.15
N SER A 359 -13.78 -5.14 10.14
CA SER A 359 -14.30 -4.42 8.98
C SER A 359 -13.36 -4.50 7.78
N LEU A 360 -12.04 -4.47 7.98
CA LEU A 360 -11.06 -4.69 6.90
C LEU A 360 -11.16 -6.09 6.32
N LYS A 361 -11.18 -7.14 7.16
CA LYS A 361 -11.37 -8.53 6.69
C LYS A 361 -12.63 -8.65 5.83
N LYS A 362 -13.73 -8.07 6.31
CA LYS A 362 -15.01 -8.05 5.60
C LYS A 362 -14.91 -7.31 4.26
N ALA A 363 -14.37 -6.10 4.25
CA ALA A 363 -14.25 -5.31 3.03
C ALA A 363 -13.30 -5.95 2.00
N LEU A 364 -12.20 -6.55 2.43
CA LEU A 364 -11.21 -7.19 1.55
C LEU A 364 -11.68 -8.54 1.01
N SER A 365 -12.58 -9.23 1.71
CA SER A 365 -13.28 -10.40 1.14
C SER A 365 -14.19 -10.05 -0.04
N ILE A 366 -14.53 -8.75 -0.19
CA ILE A 366 -15.40 -8.23 -1.24
C ILE A 366 -14.59 -7.52 -2.31
N HIS A 367 -13.70 -6.60 -1.94
CA HIS A 367 -12.84 -5.89 -2.88
C HIS A 367 -11.45 -6.53 -2.86
N THR A 368 -11.25 -7.50 -3.74
CA THR A 368 -10.14 -8.46 -3.64
C THR A 368 -8.79 -7.91 -4.12
N ASN A 369 -8.77 -6.81 -4.86
CA ASN A 369 -7.56 -6.11 -5.31
C ASN A 369 -7.45 -4.69 -4.70
N ALA A 370 -8.09 -4.44 -3.56
CA ALA A 370 -8.11 -3.10 -2.94
C ALA A 370 -6.72 -2.56 -2.59
N PHE A 371 -5.83 -3.46 -2.18
CA PHE A 371 -4.43 -3.18 -1.86
C PHE A 371 -3.53 -4.19 -2.59
N PRO A 372 -2.26 -3.84 -2.87
CA PRO A 372 -1.30 -4.80 -3.38
C PRO A 372 -1.06 -5.92 -2.37
N LEU A 373 -0.67 -7.09 -2.87
CA LEU A 373 -0.30 -8.24 -2.06
C LEU A 373 1.23 -8.29 -1.91
N ASP A 374 1.70 -8.73 -0.75
CA ASP A 374 3.09 -9.13 -0.54
C ASP A 374 3.38 -10.52 -1.14
N ASP A 375 4.63 -10.96 -1.06
CA ASP A 375 5.07 -12.26 -1.59
C ASP A 375 4.37 -13.46 -0.93
N ASP A 376 3.82 -13.27 0.27
CA ASP A 376 3.07 -14.29 1.01
C ASP A 376 1.55 -14.24 0.68
N GLY A 377 1.12 -13.33 -0.19
CA GLY A 377 -0.28 -13.15 -0.56
C GLY A 377 -1.11 -12.36 0.47
N ASN A 378 -0.48 -11.63 1.39
CA ASN A 378 -1.15 -10.76 2.35
C ASN A 378 -1.27 -9.33 1.81
N TYR A 379 -2.36 -8.64 2.13
CA TYR A 379 -2.54 -7.24 1.75
C TYR A 379 -1.51 -6.32 2.43
N ILE A 380 -0.83 -5.51 1.64
CA ILE A 380 0.02 -4.42 2.10
C ILE A 380 -0.87 -3.19 2.33
N ILE A 381 -1.41 -3.07 3.55
CA ILE A 381 -2.34 -2.00 3.92
C ILE A 381 -1.55 -0.82 4.50
N PRO A 382 -1.74 0.41 3.98
CA PRO A 382 -1.20 1.61 4.61
C PRO A 382 -1.67 1.74 6.07
N PRO A 383 -0.82 2.26 6.98
CA PRO A 383 -1.21 2.47 8.38
C PRO A 383 -2.54 3.22 8.53
N ILE A 384 -3.42 2.75 9.41
CA ILE A 384 -4.67 3.41 9.79
C ILE A 384 -4.51 3.94 11.20
N LEU A 385 -4.50 5.27 11.33
CA LEU A 385 -4.36 5.97 12.59
C LEU A 385 -5.74 6.36 13.10
N ILE A 386 -6.16 5.75 14.22
CA ILE A 386 -7.43 6.06 14.88
C ILE A 386 -7.20 7.25 15.82
N GLU A 387 -7.86 8.36 15.52
CA GLU A 387 -7.74 9.61 16.26
C GLU A 387 -9.04 9.96 17.02
N PRO A 388 -8.96 10.69 18.14
CA PRO A 388 -10.11 11.21 18.87
C PRO A 388 -10.74 12.40 18.11
N ILE A 389 -11.23 12.13 16.90
CA ILE A 389 -11.88 13.02 15.95
C ILE A 389 -13.13 12.28 15.45
N ARG A 390 -14.12 12.99 14.93
CA ARG A 390 -15.35 12.38 14.43
C ARG A 390 -15.55 12.57 12.95
N ASN A 391 -16.20 11.58 12.37
CA ASN A 391 -16.72 11.59 11.01
C ASN A 391 -15.72 12.14 9.99
N TYR A 392 -14.47 11.72 10.17
CA TYR A 392 -13.34 12.11 9.35
C TYR A 392 -12.60 10.85 8.94
N VAL A 393 -12.37 10.72 7.64
CA VAL A 393 -11.55 9.68 7.03
C VAL A 393 -10.82 10.33 5.88
N ASP A 394 -9.51 10.26 5.90
CA ASP A 394 -8.70 10.81 4.82
C ASP A 394 -7.44 9.98 4.62
N PHE A 395 -6.89 10.03 3.41
CA PHE A 395 -5.63 9.40 3.05
C PHE A 395 -4.57 10.48 2.85
N LEU A 396 -3.64 10.56 3.81
CA LEU A 396 -2.57 11.54 3.81
C LEU A 396 -1.26 10.85 3.48
N GLU A 397 -0.77 11.11 2.27
CA GLU A 397 0.50 10.61 1.74
C GLU A 397 0.60 9.08 1.72
N ASP A 398 0.92 8.47 2.85
CA ASP A 398 1.23 7.06 3.06
C ASP A 398 0.36 6.39 4.13
N ARG A 399 -0.64 7.07 4.69
CA ARG A 399 -1.47 6.55 5.78
C ARG A 399 -2.89 7.11 5.79
N PHE A 400 -3.79 6.40 6.48
CA PHE A 400 -5.13 6.88 6.76
C PHE A 400 -5.21 7.55 8.12
N ILE A 401 -5.93 8.67 8.18
CA ILE A 401 -6.43 9.22 9.44
C ILE A 401 -7.90 8.91 9.53
N MET A 402 -8.30 8.23 10.59
CA MET A 402 -9.68 7.81 10.81
C MET A 402 -10.16 8.27 12.18
N GLY A 403 -11.32 8.90 12.21
CA GLY A 403 -11.97 9.30 13.46
C GLY A 403 -12.49 8.10 14.24
N VAL A 404 -12.36 8.14 15.57
CA VAL A 404 -12.87 7.10 16.49
C VAL A 404 -14.39 6.92 16.43
N LEU A 405 -15.15 7.96 16.07
CA LEU A 405 -16.59 7.87 15.89
C LEU A 405 -16.94 8.01 14.40
N SER A 406 -17.51 6.94 13.83
CA SER A 406 -18.10 6.97 12.50
C SER A 406 -19.41 7.75 12.51
N GLY A 407 -19.59 8.65 11.56
CA GLY A 407 -20.90 9.21 11.22
C GLY A 407 -21.31 8.82 9.80
N GLU A 408 -20.74 7.75 9.24
CA GLU A 408 -21.30 7.12 8.04
C GLU A 408 -22.64 6.46 8.37
N PRO A 409 -23.64 6.54 7.49
CA PRO A 409 -24.89 5.81 7.70
C PRO A 409 -24.66 4.31 7.46
N GLY A 410 -24.97 3.49 8.46
CA GLY A 410 -25.06 2.04 8.26
C GLY A 410 -26.16 1.67 7.26
N LYS A 411 -26.00 0.56 6.54
CA LYS A 411 -26.99 0.05 5.58
C LYS A 411 -27.18 -1.45 5.76
N LYS A 412 -28.45 -1.87 5.83
CA LYS A 412 -28.83 -3.28 5.97
C LYS A 412 -29.32 -3.83 4.64
N GLY A 413 -28.68 -4.91 4.18
CA GLY A 413 -29.01 -5.59 2.94
C GLY A 413 -29.37 -7.06 3.14
N ALA A 414 -29.94 -7.67 2.10
CA ALA A 414 -30.41 -9.06 2.14
C ALA A 414 -29.27 -10.09 2.27
N ASN A 415 -28.13 -9.83 1.63
CA ASN A 415 -26.96 -10.71 1.66
C ASN A 415 -25.88 -10.20 2.61
N ILE A 416 -25.69 -8.88 2.64
CA ILE A 416 -24.69 -8.24 3.50
C ILE A 416 -25.23 -6.93 4.07
N SER A 417 -24.95 -6.71 5.35
CA SER A 417 -25.20 -5.45 6.05
C SER A 417 -23.87 -4.82 6.43
N PHE A 418 -23.74 -3.50 6.30
CA PHE A 418 -22.57 -2.73 6.72
C PHE A 418 -22.94 -1.81 7.88
N THR A 419 -22.17 -1.90 8.95
CA THR A 419 -22.22 -0.94 10.06
C THR A 419 -21.63 0.41 9.64
N PRO A 420 -21.88 1.50 10.40
CA PRO A 420 -21.17 2.76 10.20
C PRO A 420 -19.64 2.62 10.17
N VAL A 421 -19.05 1.78 11.04
CA VAL A 421 -17.59 1.52 11.03
C VAL A 421 -17.18 0.78 9.75
N ASP A 422 -17.98 -0.19 9.28
CA ASP A 422 -17.68 -0.87 8.01
C ASP A 422 -17.63 0.13 6.85
N PHE A 423 -18.60 1.05 6.77
CA PHE A 423 -18.59 2.08 5.74
C PHE A 423 -17.44 3.08 5.91
N GLN A 424 -17.03 3.38 7.14
CA GLN A 424 -15.87 4.21 7.39
C GLN A 424 -14.59 3.57 6.82
N VAL A 425 -14.43 2.25 7.00
CA VAL A 425 -13.32 1.47 6.40
C VAL A 425 -13.45 1.39 4.88
N MET A 426 -14.66 1.18 4.34
CA MET A 426 -14.87 1.22 2.89
C MET A 426 -14.56 2.60 2.30
N ARG A 427 -14.87 3.70 3.01
CA ARG A 427 -14.49 5.06 2.61
C ARG A 427 -12.97 5.19 2.55
N ALA A 428 -12.24 4.68 3.54
CA ALA A 428 -10.77 4.67 3.52
C ALA A 428 -10.24 3.92 2.27
N ILE A 429 -10.78 2.74 1.97
CA ILE A 429 -10.42 1.98 0.76
C ILE A 429 -10.74 2.78 -0.51
N GLY A 430 -11.91 3.43 -0.58
CA GLY A 430 -12.29 4.30 -1.69
C GLY A 430 -11.34 5.49 -1.86
N MET A 431 -10.92 6.13 -0.75
CA MET A 431 -9.94 7.22 -0.77
C MET A 431 -8.58 6.76 -1.30
N TYR A 432 -8.16 5.54 -0.94
CA TYR A 432 -6.94 4.94 -1.47
C TYR A 432 -7.02 4.59 -2.95
N LEU A 433 -8.17 4.10 -3.40
CA LEU A 433 -8.45 3.90 -4.83
C LEU A 433 -8.38 5.24 -5.58
N ALA A 434 -8.85 6.32 -4.96
CA ALA A 434 -8.90 7.66 -5.53
C ALA A 434 -7.67 8.54 -5.22
N LYS A 435 -6.59 7.98 -4.69
CA LYS A 435 -5.42 8.74 -4.21
C LYS A 435 -4.67 9.48 -5.31
N ASP A 436 -4.69 8.94 -6.53
CA ASP A 436 -3.91 9.47 -7.64
C ASP A 436 -4.38 10.87 -8.04
N PRO A 437 -3.45 11.76 -8.45
CA PRO A 437 -3.81 13.08 -8.92
C PRO A 437 -4.57 12.97 -10.25
N ILE A 438 -5.59 13.81 -10.40
CA ILE A 438 -6.41 13.87 -11.62
C ILE A 438 -5.57 14.34 -12.82
N TYR A 439 -4.66 15.28 -12.58
CA TYR A 439 -3.80 15.85 -13.60
C TYR A 439 -2.34 15.47 -13.36
N ASP A 440 -1.60 15.25 -14.44
CA ASP A 440 -0.17 15.02 -14.41
C ASP A 440 0.61 16.34 -14.17
N TYR A 441 1.94 16.28 -14.21
CA TYR A 441 2.79 17.45 -13.99
C TYR A 441 2.73 18.49 -15.12
N ARG A 442 2.14 18.14 -16.28
CA ARG A 442 1.93 19.01 -17.43
C ARG A 442 0.53 19.63 -17.45
N GLY A 443 -0.34 19.24 -16.52
CA GLY A 443 -1.73 19.66 -16.46
C GLY A 443 -2.67 18.87 -17.37
N GLU A 444 -2.21 17.76 -17.94
CA GLU A 444 -3.03 16.83 -18.73
C GLU A 444 -3.72 15.83 -17.80
N ILE A 445 -4.87 15.27 -18.21
CA ILE A 445 -5.54 14.23 -17.42
C ILE A 445 -4.59 13.02 -17.32
N ASN A 446 -4.41 12.53 -16.10
CA ASN A 446 -3.53 11.39 -15.80
C ASN A 446 -4.22 10.06 -16.14
N GLU A 447 -4.36 9.79 -17.44
CA GLU A 447 -5.00 8.58 -17.99
C GLU A 447 -4.32 7.30 -17.47
N GLY A 448 -5.13 6.26 -17.23
CA GLY A 448 -4.63 4.99 -16.68
C GLY A 448 -4.55 4.95 -15.14
N THR A 449 -4.98 6.02 -14.48
CA THR A 449 -5.29 6.02 -13.04
C THR A 449 -6.80 6.03 -12.82
N PHE A 450 -7.26 5.56 -11.66
CA PHE A 450 -8.69 5.54 -11.36
C PHE A 450 -9.30 6.95 -11.45
N MET A 451 -8.71 7.95 -10.79
CA MET A 451 -9.26 9.31 -10.81
C MET A 451 -9.10 10.03 -12.15
N GLY A 452 -8.00 9.79 -12.88
CA GLY A 452 -7.85 10.34 -14.23
C GLY A 452 -8.94 9.84 -15.16
N ASP A 453 -9.22 8.53 -15.13
CA ASP A 453 -10.29 7.95 -15.95
C ASP A 453 -11.68 8.35 -15.45
N TYR A 454 -11.87 8.51 -14.13
CA TYR A 454 -13.18 8.75 -13.51
C TYR A 454 -13.65 10.20 -13.56
N THR A 455 -12.73 11.19 -13.52
CA THR A 455 -13.06 12.61 -13.29
C THR A 455 -13.99 13.21 -14.35
N GLY A 456 -14.00 12.69 -15.58
CA GLY A 456 -14.79 13.24 -16.69
C GLY A 456 -14.15 12.98 -18.04
N LYS A 457 -14.86 13.26 -19.13
CA LYS A 457 -14.33 13.21 -20.50
C LYS A 457 -14.31 14.62 -21.07
N ILE A 458 -13.19 15.03 -21.65
CA ILE A 458 -13.12 16.32 -22.35
C ILE A 458 -13.82 16.15 -23.70
N GLU A 459 -14.98 16.77 -23.86
CA GLU A 459 -15.66 16.88 -25.15
C GLU A 459 -15.41 18.24 -25.77
N LYS A 460 -14.86 18.26 -26.99
CA LYS A 460 -14.73 19.47 -27.79
C LYS A 460 -16.03 19.69 -28.55
N LYS A 461 -16.82 20.68 -28.14
CA LYS A 461 -18.01 21.14 -28.86
C LYS A 461 -17.66 22.36 -29.70
N ALA A 462 -17.95 22.30 -31.00
CA ALA A 462 -17.96 23.47 -31.86
C ALA A 462 -19.27 24.23 -31.60
N GLN A 463 -19.18 25.43 -31.03
CA GLN A 463 -20.30 26.34 -30.89
C GLN A 463 -20.19 27.47 -31.91
N VAL A 464 -21.29 27.74 -32.62
CA VAL A 464 -21.40 28.92 -33.47
C VAL A 464 -21.78 30.10 -32.57
N LYS A 465 -20.87 31.08 -32.45
CA LYS A 465 -21.19 32.36 -31.81
C LYS A 465 -21.35 33.42 -32.88
N TRP A 466 -22.49 34.11 -32.84
CA TRP A 466 -22.75 35.29 -33.67
C TRP A 466 -22.21 36.51 -32.94
N THR A 467 -21.25 37.21 -33.54
CA THR A 467 -20.61 38.38 -32.91
C THR A 467 -20.73 39.62 -33.80
N GLY A 468 -21.04 40.77 -33.18
CA GLY A 468 -21.20 42.08 -33.84
C GLY A 468 -22.62 42.36 -34.36
N GLU A 469 -22.92 43.64 -34.64
CA GLU A 469 -24.21 44.09 -35.19
C GLU A 469 -24.54 43.45 -36.55
N GLU A 470 -23.51 43.06 -37.32
CA GLU A 470 -23.65 42.41 -38.63
C GLU A 470 -23.84 40.87 -38.57
N LYS A 471 -23.92 40.26 -37.37
CA LYS A 471 -24.04 38.79 -37.19
C LYS A 471 -23.06 37.99 -38.08
N LYS A 472 -21.75 38.23 -37.95
CA LYS A 472 -20.74 37.36 -38.59
C LYS A 472 -20.63 36.05 -37.80
N MET A 473 -20.63 34.94 -38.55
CA MET A 473 -20.68 33.58 -38.02
C MET A 473 -19.26 33.12 -37.67
N ASN A 474 -18.93 33.06 -36.38
CA ASN A 474 -17.63 32.57 -35.90
C ASN A 474 -17.80 31.20 -35.23
N MET A 475 -17.00 30.23 -35.68
CA MET A 475 -16.96 28.89 -35.08
C MET A 475 -15.97 28.91 -33.91
N VAL A 476 -16.47 28.76 -32.69
CA VAL A 476 -15.65 28.71 -31.48
C VAL A 476 -15.61 27.27 -30.98
N MET A 477 -14.42 26.69 -30.94
CA MET A 477 -14.20 25.39 -30.31
C MET A 477 -14.14 25.59 -28.80
N SER A 478 -15.15 25.09 -28.08
CA SER A 478 -15.17 25.04 -26.61
C SER A 478 -14.91 23.61 -26.15
N ALA A 479 -14.02 23.43 -25.18
CA ALA A 479 -13.84 22.16 -24.49
C ALA A 479 -14.69 22.17 -23.21
N GLU A 480 -15.53 21.16 -23.02
CA GLU A 480 -16.37 20.99 -21.84
C GLU A 480 -16.03 19.65 -21.18
N LEU A 481 -15.89 19.62 -19.85
CA LEU A 481 -15.71 18.37 -19.12
C LEU A 481 -17.09 17.75 -18.88
N VAL A 482 -17.41 16.69 -19.62
CA VAL A 482 -18.68 15.98 -19.52
C VAL A 482 -18.57 14.87 -18.49
N ASP A 483 -19.65 14.63 -17.75
CA ASP A 483 -19.73 13.63 -16.67
C ASP A 483 -18.71 13.88 -15.54
N ALA A 484 -18.50 15.15 -15.18
CA ALA A 484 -17.56 15.57 -14.15
C ALA A 484 -17.85 14.93 -12.78
N ALA A 485 -16.82 14.43 -12.10
CA ALA A 485 -16.92 13.86 -10.75
C ALA A 485 -15.80 14.38 -9.85
N SER A 486 -16.15 14.80 -8.64
CA SER A 486 -15.17 15.05 -7.59
C SER A 486 -14.63 13.72 -7.02
N ARG A 487 -13.54 13.79 -6.26
CA ARG A 487 -13.02 12.65 -5.50
C ARG A 487 -14.06 12.11 -4.51
N ASP A 488 -14.75 12.99 -3.80
CA ASP A 488 -15.83 12.61 -2.87
C ASP A 488 -16.98 11.89 -3.59
N ASP A 489 -17.35 12.35 -4.80
CA ASP A 489 -18.36 11.66 -5.61
C ASP A 489 -17.89 10.25 -6.00
N ALA A 490 -16.64 10.10 -6.41
CA ALA A 490 -16.08 8.79 -6.78
C ALA A 490 -16.07 7.81 -5.60
N VAL A 491 -15.70 8.28 -4.40
CA VAL A 491 -15.67 7.47 -3.18
C VAL A 491 -17.08 7.06 -2.74
N ASN A 492 -18.03 8.00 -2.75
CA ASN A 492 -19.43 7.69 -2.40
C ASN A 492 -20.05 6.73 -3.42
N ASN A 493 -19.78 6.94 -4.71
CA ASN A 493 -20.21 6.05 -5.78
C ASN A 493 -19.64 4.63 -5.61
N TYR A 494 -18.36 4.51 -5.27
CA TYR A 494 -17.74 3.22 -4.94
C TYR A 494 -18.47 2.53 -3.78
N MET A 495 -18.70 3.23 -2.66
CA MET A 495 -19.36 2.66 -1.48
C MET A 495 -20.77 2.16 -1.79
N ASP A 496 -21.57 2.98 -2.47
CA ASP A 496 -22.94 2.65 -2.84
C ASP A 496 -23.00 1.52 -3.87
N PHE A 497 -22.08 1.54 -4.84
CA PHE A 497 -21.99 0.50 -5.87
C PHE A 497 -21.65 -0.86 -5.27
N VAL A 498 -20.64 -0.95 -4.41
CA VAL A 498 -20.25 -2.20 -3.74
C VAL A 498 -21.40 -2.72 -2.90
N TYR A 499 -22.04 -1.88 -2.10
CA TYR A 499 -23.18 -2.29 -1.29
C TYR A 499 -24.34 -2.84 -2.12
N ASN A 500 -24.70 -2.15 -3.23
CA ASN A 500 -25.79 -2.59 -4.10
C ASN A 500 -25.47 -3.93 -4.76
N VAL A 501 -24.29 -4.05 -5.38
CA VAL A 501 -23.87 -5.27 -6.08
C VAL A 501 -23.87 -6.48 -5.15
N MET A 502 -23.33 -6.34 -3.94
CA MET A 502 -23.28 -7.45 -2.98
C MET A 502 -24.67 -7.90 -2.51
N ASN A 503 -25.66 -7.01 -2.56
CA ASN A 503 -27.05 -7.32 -2.21
C ASN A 503 -27.92 -7.68 -3.42
N GLY A 504 -27.32 -7.94 -4.58
CA GLY A 504 -28.05 -8.29 -5.81
C GLY A 504 -28.91 -7.14 -6.34
N LEU A 505 -28.65 -5.91 -5.91
CA LEU A 505 -29.29 -4.70 -6.41
C LEU A 505 -28.51 -4.21 -7.64
N GLY A 506 -29.20 -3.54 -8.55
CA GLY A 506 -28.55 -2.89 -9.68
C GLY A 506 -27.63 -1.75 -9.23
N PRO A 507 -26.68 -1.31 -10.09
CA PRO A 507 -25.85 -0.14 -9.85
C PRO A 507 -26.71 1.10 -9.51
N PRO A 508 -26.19 2.06 -8.72
CA PRO A 508 -26.93 3.26 -8.36
C PRO A 508 -27.52 3.97 -9.60
N PRO A 509 -28.82 4.35 -9.62
CA PRO A 509 -29.49 4.86 -10.82
C PRO A 509 -28.88 6.12 -11.42
N LYS A 510 -28.21 6.93 -10.61
CA LYS A 510 -27.55 8.19 -11.02
C LYS A 510 -26.14 7.96 -11.61
N MET A 511 -25.63 6.73 -11.57
CA MET A 511 -24.29 6.42 -12.05
C MET A 511 -24.30 6.14 -13.56
N SER A 512 -23.43 6.81 -14.31
CA SER A 512 -23.27 6.59 -15.75
C SER A 512 -22.68 5.20 -16.04
N LYS A 513 -22.95 4.65 -17.24
CA LYS A 513 -22.43 3.35 -17.68
C LYS A 513 -20.90 3.35 -17.75
N ARG A 514 -20.32 4.45 -18.23
CA ARG A 514 -18.89 4.75 -18.15
C ARG A 514 -18.34 4.63 -16.72
N ARG A 515 -18.94 5.29 -15.72
CA ARG A 515 -18.48 5.23 -14.32
C ARG A 515 -18.56 3.82 -13.75
N ILE A 516 -19.60 3.06 -14.10
CA ILE A 516 -19.71 1.64 -13.73
C ILE A 516 -18.55 0.84 -14.33
N ASN A 517 -18.25 1.04 -15.62
CA ASN A 517 -17.12 0.37 -16.28
C ASN A 517 -15.78 0.70 -15.63
N ILE A 518 -15.52 1.98 -15.35
CA ILE A 518 -14.28 2.43 -14.72
C ILE A 518 -14.15 1.85 -13.31
N LEU A 519 -15.21 1.89 -12.49
CA LEU A 519 -15.19 1.27 -11.16
C LEU A 519 -14.81 -0.20 -11.24
N LEU A 520 -15.45 -0.97 -12.12
CA LEU A 520 -15.13 -2.39 -12.27
C LEU A 520 -13.70 -2.58 -12.77
N ARG A 521 -13.22 -1.76 -13.72
CA ARG A 521 -11.84 -1.82 -14.26
C ARG A 521 -10.74 -1.69 -13.20
N TYR A 522 -11.01 -0.99 -12.10
CA TYR A 522 -10.03 -0.77 -11.03
C TYR A 522 -10.38 -1.50 -9.72
N ALA A 523 -11.64 -1.82 -9.46
CA ALA A 523 -12.10 -2.53 -8.28
C ALA A 523 -12.71 -3.89 -8.65
N THR A 524 -12.02 -4.96 -8.26
CA THR A 524 -12.44 -6.36 -8.42
C THR A 524 -13.38 -6.73 -7.28
N ILE A 525 -14.67 -6.87 -7.60
CA ILE A 525 -15.71 -7.17 -6.61
C ILE A 525 -15.97 -8.66 -6.63
N VAL A 526 -15.57 -9.36 -5.56
CA VAL A 526 -15.61 -10.82 -5.33
C VAL A 526 -14.68 -11.58 -6.27
N SER A 527 -14.79 -11.38 -7.57
CA SER A 527 -13.96 -12.04 -8.59
C SER A 527 -13.99 -11.27 -9.91
N VAL A 528 -13.04 -11.59 -10.78
CA VAL A 528 -13.01 -11.06 -12.15
C VAL A 528 -14.27 -11.46 -12.91
N GLU A 529 -14.71 -12.71 -12.76
CA GLU A 529 -15.92 -13.24 -13.40
C GLU A 529 -17.17 -12.48 -12.96
N ASN A 530 -17.28 -12.16 -11.67
CA ASN A 530 -18.38 -11.35 -11.17
C ASN A 530 -18.36 -9.94 -11.79
N ASN A 531 -17.17 -9.32 -11.89
CA ASN A 531 -17.03 -8.03 -12.58
C ASN A 531 -17.47 -8.11 -14.05
N VAL A 532 -17.03 -9.14 -14.79
CA VAL A 532 -17.42 -9.32 -16.20
C VAL A 532 -18.92 -9.55 -16.34
N LYS A 533 -19.54 -10.33 -15.44
CA LYS A 533 -21.00 -10.48 -15.39
C LYS A 533 -21.70 -9.13 -15.25
N ILE A 534 -21.25 -8.27 -14.32
CA ILE A 534 -21.86 -6.94 -14.11
C ILE A 534 -21.66 -6.04 -15.35
N LEU A 535 -20.48 -6.09 -15.98
CA LEU A 535 -20.22 -5.36 -17.23
C LEU A 535 -21.18 -5.78 -18.35
N LEU A 536 -21.42 -7.07 -18.51
CA LEU A 536 -22.34 -7.61 -19.51
C LEU A 536 -23.79 -7.20 -19.23
N GLN A 537 -24.23 -7.27 -17.97
CA GLN A 537 -25.60 -6.92 -17.59
C GLN A 537 -25.92 -5.44 -17.74
N TYR A 538 -24.96 -4.55 -17.43
CA TYR A 538 -25.27 -3.13 -17.27
C TYR A 538 -24.60 -2.20 -18.28
N VAL A 539 -23.49 -2.58 -18.92
CA VAL A 539 -22.70 -1.67 -19.75
C VAL A 539 -22.64 -2.12 -21.21
N ALA A 540 -22.51 -3.43 -21.48
CA ALA A 540 -22.20 -3.97 -22.81
C ALA A 540 -23.20 -3.61 -23.92
N GLN A 541 -24.47 -3.35 -23.58
CA GLN A 541 -25.46 -2.95 -24.57
C GLN A 541 -25.17 -1.55 -25.15
N SER A 542 -24.65 -0.63 -24.33
CA SER A 542 -24.44 0.78 -24.69
C SER A 542 -22.99 1.08 -25.04
N GLU A 543 -22.03 0.46 -24.35
CA GLU A 543 -20.59 0.76 -24.50
C GLU A 543 -19.76 -0.54 -24.70
N PRO A 544 -19.98 -1.31 -25.78
CA PRO A 544 -19.32 -2.61 -25.99
C PRO A 544 -17.78 -2.50 -26.07
N THR A 545 -17.25 -1.44 -26.69
CA THR A 545 -15.80 -1.21 -26.80
C THR A 545 -15.14 -0.99 -25.44
N GLU A 546 -15.80 -0.24 -24.56
CA GLU A 546 -15.33 0.04 -23.21
C GLU A 546 -15.33 -1.22 -22.33
N VAL A 547 -16.32 -2.09 -22.53
CA VAL A 547 -16.38 -3.41 -21.90
C VAL A 547 -15.25 -4.31 -22.40
N ARG A 548 -15.02 -4.35 -23.71
CA ARG A 548 -13.91 -5.11 -24.31
C ARG A 548 -12.56 -4.73 -23.69
N ASP A 549 -12.28 -3.44 -23.61
CA ASP A 549 -10.99 -2.94 -23.13
C ASP A 549 -10.78 -3.27 -21.66
N THR A 550 -11.84 -3.23 -20.84
CA THR A 550 -11.82 -3.67 -19.43
C THR A 550 -11.61 -5.19 -19.31
N ILE A 551 -12.33 -6.02 -20.08
CA ILE A 551 -12.17 -7.48 -20.04
C ILE A 551 -10.75 -7.88 -20.47
N LEU A 552 -10.22 -7.26 -21.53
CA LEU A 552 -8.85 -7.50 -21.98
C LEU A 552 -7.81 -7.10 -20.92
N LYS A 553 -8.10 -6.12 -20.05
CA LYS A 553 -7.19 -5.80 -18.93
C LYS A 553 -7.11 -6.95 -17.94
N TYR A 554 -8.22 -7.61 -17.63
CA TYR A 554 -8.23 -8.77 -16.72
C TYR A 554 -7.52 -10.00 -17.28
N THR A 555 -7.53 -10.17 -18.61
CA THR A 555 -6.93 -11.34 -19.27
C THR A 555 -5.53 -11.08 -19.80
N ASN A 556 -4.82 -10.05 -19.31
CA ASN A 556 -3.50 -9.66 -19.80
C ASN A 556 -3.45 -9.51 -21.33
N ARG A 557 -4.49 -8.91 -21.90
CA ARG A 557 -4.71 -8.70 -23.34
C ARG A 557 -4.86 -9.99 -24.17
N SER A 558 -5.09 -11.14 -23.53
CA SER A 558 -5.44 -12.38 -24.23
C SER A 558 -6.89 -12.35 -24.70
N TYR A 559 -7.07 -12.24 -26.02
CA TYR A 559 -8.40 -12.23 -26.65
C TYR A 559 -9.12 -13.58 -26.52
N ASP A 560 -8.41 -14.70 -26.63
CA ASP A 560 -9.02 -16.03 -26.55
C ASP A 560 -9.59 -16.28 -25.16
N THR A 561 -8.80 -15.99 -24.12
CA THR A 561 -9.23 -16.09 -22.71
C THR A 561 -10.40 -15.16 -22.42
N ALA A 562 -10.38 -13.93 -22.96
CA ALA A 562 -11.47 -12.97 -22.80
C ALA A 562 -12.78 -13.46 -23.43
N LYS A 563 -12.71 -14.00 -24.66
CA LYS A 563 -13.87 -14.57 -25.36
C LYS A 563 -14.42 -15.80 -24.64
N GLU A 564 -13.55 -16.66 -24.11
CA GLU A 564 -13.96 -17.84 -23.35
C GLU A 564 -14.67 -17.45 -22.05
N MET A 565 -14.15 -16.46 -21.31
CA MET A 565 -14.78 -15.93 -20.11
C MET A 565 -16.18 -15.38 -20.37
N VAL A 566 -16.34 -14.56 -21.44
CA VAL A 566 -17.67 -14.08 -21.86
C VAL A 566 -18.58 -15.23 -22.24
N ARG A 567 -18.07 -16.22 -22.99
CA ARG A 567 -18.84 -17.40 -23.40
C ARG A 567 -19.38 -18.17 -22.19
N LYS A 568 -18.54 -18.38 -21.18
CA LYS A 568 -18.92 -19.07 -19.95
C LYS A 568 -20.03 -18.33 -19.21
N ILE A 569 -19.84 -17.03 -18.98
CA ILE A 569 -20.80 -16.21 -18.22
C ILE A 569 -22.16 -16.12 -18.95
N VAL A 570 -22.17 -15.95 -20.27
CA VAL A 570 -23.43 -15.91 -21.04
C VAL A 570 -24.19 -17.24 -20.93
N LYS A 571 -23.50 -18.39 -20.87
CA LYS A 571 -24.16 -19.69 -20.73
C LYS A 571 -24.75 -19.91 -19.34
N GLU A 572 -24.10 -19.39 -18.30
CA GLU A 572 -24.42 -19.67 -16.90
C GLU A 572 -25.39 -18.65 -16.28
N ASP A 573 -25.37 -17.38 -16.72
CA ASP A 573 -26.12 -16.30 -16.07
C ASP A 573 -27.44 -15.92 -16.79
N ALA A 574 -28.57 -16.28 -16.19
CA ALA A 574 -29.89 -16.03 -16.76
C ALA A 574 -30.21 -14.53 -16.96
N MET A 575 -29.64 -13.64 -16.15
CA MET A 575 -29.89 -12.20 -16.27
C MET A 575 -29.08 -11.60 -17.42
N VAL A 576 -27.84 -12.04 -17.63
CA VAL A 576 -27.05 -11.71 -18.84
C VAL A 576 -27.80 -12.18 -20.09
N GLN A 577 -28.31 -13.41 -20.10
CA GLN A 577 -29.08 -13.95 -21.22
C GLN A 577 -30.33 -13.13 -21.54
N ARG A 578 -31.02 -12.64 -20.50
CA ARG A 578 -32.20 -11.79 -20.66
C ARG A 578 -31.86 -10.43 -21.30
N VAL A 579 -30.70 -9.86 -20.98
CA VAL A 579 -30.31 -8.51 -21.43
C VAL A 579 -29.66 -8.53 -22.82
N LEU A 580 -28.77 -9.49 -23.08
CA LEU A 580 -27.95 -9.52 -24.30
C LEU A 580 -28.33 -10.64 -25.28
N GLY A 581 -29.16 -11.59 -24.86
CA GLY A 581 -29.51 -12.80 -25.61
C GLY A 581 -28.74 -14.04 -25.12
N SER A 582 -29.20 -15.23 -25.55
CA SER A 582 -28.63 -16.51 -25.11
C SER A 582 -27.51 -17.07 -26.00
N ASN A 583 -27.25 -16.47 -27.17
CA ASN A 583 -26.21 -16.91 -28.09
C ASN A 583 -24.86 -16.23 -27.76
N PRO A 584 -23.87 -16.96 -27.20
CA PRO A 584 -22.61 -16.37 -26.79
C PRO A 584 -21.77 -15.84 -27.94
N ASP A 585 -21.81 -16.48 -29.11
CA ASP A 585 -20.97 -16.09 -30.25
C ASP A 585 -21.44 -14.77 -30.86
N HIS A 586 -22.75 -14.51 -30.85
CA HIS A 586 -23.29 -13.21 -31.26
C HIS A 586 -22.87 -12.09 -30.32
N ILE A 587 -22.88 -12.34 -29.00
CA ILE A 587 -22.46 -11.37 -27.99
C ILE A 587 -20.96 -11.11 -28.08
N ILE A 588 -20.15 -12.16 -28.27
CA ILE A 588 -18.71 -12.04 -28.49
C ILE A 588 -18.43 -11.21 -29.74
N ALA A 589 -19.13 -11.46 -30.85
CA ALA A 589 -18.96 -10.67 -32.06
C ALA A 589 -19.27 -9.19 -31.79
N ARG A 590 -20.36 -8.87 -31.07
CA ARG A 590 -20.73 -7.49 -30.74
C ARG A 590 -19.72 -6.74 -29.85
N ILE A 591 -18.97 -7.45 -29.02
CA ILE A 591 -18.01 -6.85 -28.08
C ILE A 591 -16.60 -6.78 -28.67
N PHE A 592 -16.18 -7.80 -29.43
CA PHE A 592 -14.79 -7.97 -29.86
C PHE A 592 -14.53 -7.71 -31.35
N VAL A 593 -15.57 -7.46 -32.15
CA VAL A 593 -15.50 -7.08 -33.57
C VAL A 593 -16.01 -5.65 -33.71
#